data_AF-A0A961P1R4-F1
#
_entry.id   AF-A0A961P1R4-F1
#
_cell.length_a   1.000
_cell.length_b   1.000
_cell.length_c   1.000
_cell.angle_alpha   90.00
_cell.angle_beta   90.00
_cell.angle_gamma   90.00
#
_symmetry.space_group_name_H-M   'P 1'
#
loop_
_entity.id
_entity.type
_entity.pdbx_description
1 polymer ?
#
loop_
_entity_poly.entity_id
_entity_poly.type
_entity_poly.pdbx_seq_one_letter_code
_entity_poly.pdbx_strand_id
1 'polypeptide(L)'
;MSFFSKLIAPVVLVLGLASNASAAILLTVDVTNPNAVTFTGTEEMPIANGSTSVFRGFTLLDFLTASSTVSFVTNQTSTLVGRGASQTLHDIFFPSNAGRNDLNIYDSSANGTINLRTDRPAFRNVLTADLSAIAALLPGAGTFGQIILGDNPNSTSQPIVGAYQVVGVAPVPLPLPGLLLVGAIGAIAATRKRKKAATA
;
A
#
# COMPACT_ATOMS: atom_id res chain seq x y z
N MET A 1 16.52 -23.18 63.09
CA MET A 1 17.48 -23.56 62.02
C MET A 1 16.79 -24.65 61.22
N SER A 2 16.52 -24.59 59.92
CA SER A 2 17.00 -23.77 58.81
C SER A 2 15.88 -23.70 57.77
N PHE A 3 15.72 -22.55 57.13
CA PHE A 3 14.79 -22.27 56.05
C PHE A 3 15.28 -22.95 54.75
N PHE A 4 14.42 -23.71 54.07
CA PHE A 4 14.63 -24.03 52.66
C PHE A 4 13.69 -23.21 51.80
N SER A 5 14.27 -22.12 51.29
CA SER A 5 13.74 -21.21 50.28
C SER A 5 13.49 -21.94 48.97
N LYS A 6 12.22 -22.04 48.56
CA LYS A 6 11.84 -22.48 47.21
C LYS A 6 12.17 -21.35 46.23
N LEU A 7 13.22 -21.53 45.42
CA LEU A 7 13.47 -20.70 44.25
C LEU A 7 12.32 -20.90 43.25
N ILE A 8 11.48 -19.89 43.10
CA ILE A 8 10.52 -19.78 42.01
C ILE A 8 11.29 -19.23 40.81
N ALA A 9 11.57 -20.06 39.81
CA ALA A 9 12.14 -19.62 38.55
C ALA A 9 11.09 -18.80 37.76
N PRO A 10 11.41 -17.60 37.25
CA PRO A 10 10.50 -16.88 36.38
C PRO A 10 10.57 -17.52 34.98
N VAL A 11 9.47 -18.12 34.54
CA VAL A 11 9.22 -18.46 33.14
C VAL A 11 9.05 -17.14 32.39
N VAL A 12 10.08 -16.72 31.66
CA VAL A 12 10.00 -15.56 30.75
C VAL A 12 9.15 -15.98 29.56
N LEU A 13 7.89 -15.56 29.57
CA LEU A 13 6.97 -15.67 28.45
C LEU A 13 7.44 -14.71 27.34
N VAL A 14 8.16 -15.24 26.35
CA VAL A 14 8.47 -14.51 25.11
C VAL A 14 7.17 -14.42 24.32
N LEU A 15 6.42 -13.34 24.51
CA LEU A 15 5.33 -12.95 23.63
C LEU A 15 5.94 -12.64 22.27
N GLY A 16 5.87 -13.61 21.36
CA GLY A 16 6.24 -13.45 19.97
C GLY A 16 5.44 -12.31 19.36
N LEU A 17 6.09 -11.17 19.19
CA LEU A 17 5.72 -10.17 18.20
C LEU A 17 5.91 -10.83 16.84
N ALA A 18 4.91 -11.57 16.37
CA ALA A 18 4.80 -11.89 14.97
C ALA A 18 4.61 -10.54 14.26
N SER A 19 5.71 -9.94 13.80
CA SER A 19 5.64 -8.88 12.81
C SER A 19 5.00 -9.52 11.59
N ASN A 20 3.71 -9.29 11.37
CA ASN A 20 3.10 -9.59 10.09
C ASN A 20 3.97 -8.90 9.04
N ALA A 21 4.67 -9.69 8.23
CA ALA A 21 5.46 -9.17 7.12
C ALA A 21 4.47 -8.59 6.12
N SER A 22 4.10 -7.32 6.32
CA SER A 22 3.30 -6.58 5.35
C SER A 22 4.18 -6.39 4.12
N ALA A 23 3.72 -6.84 2.96
CA ALA A 23 4.34 -6.45 1.70
C ALA A 23 4.40 -4.92 1.63
N ALA A 24 5.50 -4.37 1.12
CA ALA A 24 5.63 -2.93 0.95
C ALA A 24 4.50 -2.41 0.06
N ILE A 25 3.74 -1.42 0.53
CA ILE A 25 2.70 -0.77 -0.26
C ILE A 25 3.44 0.12 -1.26
N LEU A 26 3.48 -0.26 -2.53
CA LEU A 26 4.18 0.48 -3.58
C LEU A 26 3.27 1.50 -4.26
N LEU A 27 1.95 1.28 -4.20
CA LEU A 27 0.93 2.13 -4.79
C LEU A 27 -0.23 2.35 -3.83
N THR A 28 -0.69 3.59 -3.71
CA THR A 28 -2.03 3.90 -3.20
C THR A 28 -2.95 4.24 -4.35
N VAL A 29 -4.21 3.81 -4.27
CA VAL A 29 -5.22 3.98 -5.32
C VAL A 29 -6.43 4.69 -4.74
N ASP A 30 -6.70 5.91 -5.20
CA ASP A 30 -7.90 6.66 -4.83
C ASP A 30 -8.98 6.46 -5.89
N VAL A 31 -10.06 5.77 -5.50
CA VAL A 31 -11.22 5.44 -6.35
C VAL A 31 -12.45 6.30 -6.04
N THR A 32 -12.32 7.34 -5.23
CA THR A 32 -13.44 8.18 -4.78
C THR A 32 -14.15 8.90 -5.92
N ASN A 33 -13.42 9.21 -7.01
CA ASN A 33 -13.98 9.72 -8.25
C ASN A 33 -13.66 8.75 -9.41
N PRO A 34 -14.63 7.94 -9.88
CA PRO A 34 -14.41 7.02 -11.00
C PRO A 34 -13.96 7.71 -12.29
N ASN A 35 -14.27 9.00 -12.52
CA ASN A 35 -13.83 9.73 -13.70
C ASN A 35 -12.36 10.21 -13.59
N ALA A 36 -11.74 10.08 -12.42
CA ALA A 36 -10.37 10.54 -12.14
C ALA A 36 -9.74 9.72 -11.01
N VAL A 37 -9.69 8.40 -11.17
CA VAL A 37 -9.02 7.47 -10.26
C VAL A 37 -7.53 7.77 -10.27
N THR A 38 -6.89 7.89 -9.11
CA THR A 38 -5.45 8.20 -9.03
C THR A 38 -4.66 7.03 -8.48
N PHE A 39 -3.55 6.70 -9.14
CA PHE A 39 -2.56 5.72 -8.70
C PHE A 39 -1.29 6.47 -8.31
N THR A 40 -0.95 6.45 -7.03
CA THR A 40 0.17 7.23 -6.48
C THR A 40 1.29 6.29 -6.03
N GLY A 41 2.50 6.50 -6.55
CA GLY A 41 3.70 5.84 -6.06
C GLY A 41 4.04 6.30 -4.65
N THR A 42 4.23 5.35 -3.73
CA THR A 42 4.55 5.61 -2.31
C THR A 42 6.03 5.87 -2.06
N GLU A 43 6.85 5.74 -3.10
CA GLU A 43 8.31 5.72 -3.04
C GLU A 43 8.92 4.56 -2.22
N GLU A 44 8.13 3.55 -1.83
CA GLU A 44 8.65 2.36 -1.15
C GLU A 44 9.49 1.46 -2.08
N MET A 45 10.40 0.69 -1.47
CA MET A 45 11.24 -0.27 -2.18
C MET A 45 10.46 -1.55 -2.49
N PRO A 46 10.62 -2.15 -3.68
CA PRO A 46 9.99 -3.43 -3.99
C PRO A 46 10.62 -4.54 -3.15
N ILE A 47 9.84 -5.59 -2.87
CA ILE A 47 10.31 -6.76 -2.10
C ILE A 47 11.17 -7.73 -2.94
N ALA A 48 11.13 -7.58 -4.27
CA ALA A 48 11.88 -8.39 -5.22
C ALA A 48 12.39 -7.54 -6.39
N ASN A 49 13.53 -7.93 -6.95
CA ASN A 49 13.98 -7.40 -8.22
C ASN A 49 13.12 -8.00 -9.34
N GLY A 50 12.89 -7.25 -10.41
CA GLY A 50 12.16 -7.76 -11.55
C GLY A 50 12.25 -6.86 -12.76
N SER A 51 12.08 -7.45 -13.94
CA SER A 51 12.21 -6.76 -15.21
C SER A 51 11.17 -7.28 -16.20
N THR A 52 10.49 -6.38 -16.88
CA THR A 52 9.49 -6.73 -17.90
C THR A 52 9.42 -5.65 -18.98
N SER A 53 8.91 -6.00 -20.16
CA SER A 53 8.69 -5.04 -21.22
C SER A 53 7.65 -3.98 -20.79
N VAL A 54 7.86 -2.72 -21.20
CA VAL A 54 6.87 -1.65 -20.94
C VAL A 54 5.50 -1.94 -21.55
N PHE A 55 5.44 -2.70 -22.67
CA PHE A 55 4.18 -3.20 -23.26
C PHE A 55 3.41 -4.19 -22.38
N ARG A 56 4.07 -4.72 -21.35
CA ARG A 56 3.46 -5.63 -20.37
C ARG A 56 3.21 -4.96 -19.03
N GLY A 57 3.92 -3.88 -18.71
CA GLY A 57 3.60 -3.07 -17.55
C GLY A 57 3.74 -3.78 -16.22
N PHE A 58 2.78 -3.52 -15.33
CA PHE A 58 2.56 -4.24 -14.09
C PHE A 58 1.07 -4.47 -13.87
N THR A 59 0.73 -5.54 -13.16
CA THR A 59 -0.66 -5.91 -12.88
C THR A 59 -0.95 -5.82 -11.39
N LEU A 60 -2.06 -5.15 -11.06
CA LEU A 60 -2.72 -5.21 -9.75
C LEU A 60 -3.63 -6.43 -9.73
N LEU A 61 -3.25 -7.43 -8.95
CA LEU A 61 -4.00 -8.69 -8.84
C LEU A 61 -5.28 -8.50 -8.05
N ASP A 62 -6.39 -9.04 -8.55
CA ASP A 62 -7.72 -9.02 -7.93
C ASP A 62 -8.19 -7.61 -7.54
N PHE A 63 -7.84 -6.61 -8.37
CA PHE A 63 -8.20 -5.21 -8.14
C PHE A 63 -9.71 -4.96 -8.21
N LEU A 64 -10.38 -5.55 -9.19
CA LEU A 64 -11.81 -5.41 -9.38
C LEU A 64 -12.60 -6.37 -8.48
N THR A 65 -13.82 -5.98 -8.13
CA THR A 65 -14.71 -6.84 -7.33
C THR A 65 -15.28 -8.02 -8.13
N ALA A 66 -15.32 -7.91 -9.46
CA ALA A 66 -15.73 -8.95 -10.38
C ALA A 66 -15.06 -8.77 -11.76
N SER A 67 -15.09 -9.82 -12.58
CA SER A 67 -14.43 -9.82 -13.88
C SER A 67 -15.17 -8.90 -14.85
N SER A 68 -14.42 -8.16 -15.67
CA SER A 68 -14.98 -7.29 -16.71
C SER A 68 -14.56 -7.74 -18.09
N THR A 69 -15.48 -7.66 -19.06
CA THR A 69 -15.16 -7.86 -20.49
C THR A 69 -14.76 -6.58 -21.20
N VAL A 70 -14.81 -5.43 -20.50
CA VAL A 70 -14.55 -4.14 -21.14
C VAL A 70 -13.06 -3.82 -21.14
N SER A 71 -12.50 -3.71 -22.34
CA SER A 71 -11.14 -3.23 -22.56
C SER A 71 -11.16 -1.73 -22.87
N PHE A 72 -10.31 -0.96 -22.22
CA PHE A 72 -10.14 0.46 -22.53
C PHE A 72 -8.67 0.73 -22.87
N VAL A 73 -8.50 1.73 -23.73
CA VAL A 73 -7.26 2.50 -23.86
C VAL A 73 -7.69 3.93 -23.55
N THR A 74 -7.19 4.45 -22.45
CA THR A 74 -7.60 5.75 -21.91
C THR A 74 -6.51 6.77 -22.22
N ASN A 75 -6.89 7.96 -22.68
CA ASN A 75 -5.99 9.12 -22.74
C ASN A 75 -5.65 9.56 -21.31
N GLN A 76 -4.61 8.97 -20.71
CA GLN A 76 -4.21 9.31 -19.35
C GLN A 76 -3.21 10.44 -19.30
N THR A 77 -3.31 11.23 -18.23
CA THR A 77 -2.18 12.04 -17.77
C THR A 77 -1.41 11.20 -16.76
N SER A 78 -0.17 10.87 -17.10
CA SER A 78 0.69 10.09 -16.23
C SER A 78 2.04 10.73 -16.05
N THR A 79 2.42 10.82 -14.79
CA THR A 79 3.80 11.04 -14.37
C THR A 79 4.34 9.82 -13.64
N LEU A 80 3.53 8.75 -13.52
CA LEU A 80 3.90 7.52 -12.82
C LEU A 80 5.05 6.85 -13.58
N VAL A 81 6.20 6.71 -12.92
CA VAL A 81 7.39 6.09 -13.49
C VAL A 81 7.77 4.88 -12.65
N GLY A 82 7.87 3.71 -13.28
CA GLY A 82 8.59 2.57 -12.73
C GLY A 82 10.10 2.85 -12.84
N ARG A 83 10.81 2.96 -11.71
CA ARG A 83 12.17 3.53 -11.70
C ARG A 83 13.21 2.62 -12.38
N GLY A 84 13.45 2.87 -13.66
CA GLY A 84 14.28 2.07 -14.56
C GLY A 84 13.76 2.08 -16.00
N ALA A 85 12.49 2.49 -16.20
CA ALA A 85 11.95 2.92 -17.47
C ALA A 85 12.31 4.40 -17.71
N SER A 86 12.74 4.73 -18.94
CA SER A 86 12.96 6.13 -19.37
C SER A 86 11.64 6.86 -19.68
N GLN A 87 10.49 6.22 -19.49
CA GLN A 87 9.19 6.69 -19.97
C GLN A 87 8.10 6.49 -18.90
N THR A 88 7.13 7.38 -18.92
CA THR A 88 5.94 7.41 -18.06
C THR A 88 4.95 6.33 -18.47
N LEU A 89 4.23 5.72 -17.52
CA LEU A 89 3.26 4.66 -17.82
C LEU A 89 1.91 5.29 -18.17
N HIS A 90 1.48 5.17 -19.43
CA HIS A 90 0.35 5.97 -19.94
C HIS A 90 -0.95 5.19 -20.13
N ASP A 91 -0.87 3.87 -20.22
CA ASP A 91 -2.00 3.04 -20.59
C ASP A 91 -2.47 2.19 -19.41
N ILE A 92 -3.79 2.04 -19.34
CA ILE A 92 -4.44 1.14 -18.40
C ILE A 92 -5.28 0.20 -19.24
N PHE A 93 -5.17 -1.09 -18.96
CA PHE A 93 -5.89 -2.13 -19.64
C PHE A 93 -6.36 -3.17 -18.64
N PHE A 94 -7.49 -3.79 -18.96
CA PHE A 94 -8.02 -4.92 -18.22
C PHE A 94 -7.78 -6.14 -19.08
N PRO A 95 -7.16 -7.22 -18.57
CA PRO A 95 -7.17 -8.46 -19.30
C PRO A 95 -8.61 -8.99 -19.36
N SER A 96 -9.30 -8.71 -20.48
CA SER A 96 -10.56 -9.36 -20.87
C SER A 96 -10.35 -10.84 -21.20
N ASN A 97 -9.09 -11.28 -21.27
CA ASN A 97 -8.69 -12.62 -21.66
C ASN A 97 -8.47 -13.52 -20.43
N ALA A 98 -9.55 -13.89 -19.70
CA ALA A 98 -9.67 -15.10 -18.85
C ALA A 98 -10.72 -15.00 -17.71
N GLY A 99 -11.60 -13.99 -17.68
CA GLY A 99 -12.56 -13.86 -16.58
C GLY A 99 -11.90 -13.54 -15.23
N ARG A 100 -10.81 -12.77 -15.27
CA ARG A 100 -10.07 -12.33 -14.09
C ARG A 100 -10.47 -10.91 -13.69
N ASN A 101 -10.14 -10.56 -12.45
CA ASN A 101 -10.49 -9.29 -11.83
C ASN A 101 -9.27 -8.35 -11.72
N ASP A 102 -8.25 -8.56 -12.55
CA ASP A 102 -6.99 -7.83 -12.45
C ASP A 102 -7.04 -6.49 -13.20
N LEU A 103 -6.15 -5.57 -12.82
CA LEU A 103 -5.93 -4.30 -13.52
C LEU A 103 -4.48 -4.21 -14.00
N ASN A 104 -4.26 -4.14 -15.30
CA ASN A 104 -2.92 -3.97 -15.88
C ASN A 104 -2.65 -2.50 -16.22
N ILE A 105 -1.46 -2.01 -15.92
CA ILE A 105 -1.01 -0.65 -16.17
C ILE A 105 0.32 -0.74 -16.93
N TYR A 106 0.36 -0.23 -18.16
CA TYR A 106 1.49 -0.39 -19.08
C TYR A 106 1.68 0.83 -19.99
N ASP A 107 2.59 0.77 -20.95
CA ASP A 107 2.74 1.78 -22.01
C ASP A 107 2.78 1.08 -23.38
N SER A 108 1.78 1.36 -24.22
CA SER A 108 1.58 0.81 -25.56
C SER A 108 2.32 1.58 -26.65
N SER A 109 2.87 2.75 -26.32
CA SER A 109 3.49 3.68 -27.27
C SER A 109 5.01 3.61 -27.28
N ALA A 110 5.60 3.00 -26.25
CA ALA A 110 7.04 3.02 -26.00
C ALA A 110 7.75 1.68 -26.23
N ASN A 111 8.96 1.74 -26.76
CA ASN A 111 9.94 0.67 -26.59
C ASN A 111 10.68 0.88 -25.24
N GLY A 112 10.78 -0.17 -24.42
CA GLY A 112 11.47 -0.08 -23.15
C GLY A 112 11.25 -1.26 -22.20
N THR A 113 11.85 -1.14 -21.02
CA THR A 113 11.77 -2.13 -19.95
C THR A 113 11.45 -1.44 -18.63
N ILE A 114 10.46 -1.95 -17.90
CA ILE A 114 10.28 -1.63 -16.49
C ILE A 114 11.24 -2.50 -15.71
N ASN A 115 12.12 -1.87 -14.93
CA ASN A 115 13.12 -2.55 -14.13
C ASN A 115 13.00 -2.10 -12.67
N LEU A 116 12.46 -2.96 -11.81
CA LEU A 116 12.34 -2.71 -10.39
C LEU A 116 13.50 -3.34 -9.63
N ARG A 117 14.05 -2.59 -8.68
CA ARG A 117 15.19 -3.03 -7.87
C ARG A 117 14.95 -2.77 -6.39
N THR A 118 15.32 -3.72 -5.54
CA THR A 118 15.14 -3.63 -4.07
C THR A 118 16.07 -2.60 -3.40
N ASP A 119 16.92 -1.92 -4.15
CA ASP A 119 17.84 -0.88 -3.69
C ASP A 119 17.31 0.55 -3.94
N ARG A 120 16.08 0.69 -4.44
CA ARG A 120 15.49 1.98 -4.79
C ARG A 120 13.96 1.94 -4.80
N PRO A 121 13.29 3.10 -4.69
CA PRO A 121 11.84 3.21 -4.83
C PRO A 121 11.31 2.59 -6.13
N ALA A 122 10.23 1.82 -6.04
CA ALA A 122 9.62 1.12 -7.18
C ALA A 122 8.88 2.09 -8.11
N PHE A 123 7.95 2.86 -7.55
CA PHE A 123 7.12 3.82 -8.27
C PHE A 123 7.20 5.20 -7.63
N ARG A 124 7.01 6.24 -8.45
CA ARG A 124 6.93 7.65 -8.03
C ARG A 124 5.88 8.38 -8.84
N ASN A 125 5.40 9.50 -8.29
CA ASN A 125 4.40 10.38 -8.89
C ASN A 125 3.03 9.70 -9.06
N VAL A 126 2.20 10.23 -9.97
CA VAL A 126 0.78 9.91 -10.08
C VAL A 126 0.38 9.58 -11.52
N LEU A 127 -0.48 8.58 -11.67
CA LEU A 127 -1.26 8.28 -12.87
C LEU A 127 -2.73 8.58 -12.55
N THR A 128 -3.40 9.39 -13.37
CA THR A 128 -4.84 9.68 -13.23
C THR A 128 -5.61 9.07 -14.38
N ALA A 129 -6.74 8.44 -14.04
CA ALA A 129 -7.50 7.58 -14.92
C ALA A 129 -9.01 7.78 -14.89
N ASP A 130 -9.63 7.88 -16.07
CA ASP A 130 -11.08 7.71 -16.19
C ASP A 130 -11.44 6.21 -16.22
N LEU A 131 -11.97 5.72 -15.10
CA LEU A 131 -12.51 4.36 -14.92
C LEU A 131 -14.04 4.37 -14.73
N SER A 132 -14.73 5.44 -15.16
CA SER A 132 -16.17 5.62 -14.95
C SER A 132 -17.01 4.49 -15.52
N ALA A 133 -16.58 3.92 -16.65
CA ALA A 133 -17.26 2.83 -17.31
C ALA A 133 -17.24 1.50 -16.53
N ILE A 134 -16.38 1.38 -15.51
CA ILE A 134 -16.32 0.23 -14.58
C ILE A 134 -16.51 0.64 -13.13
N ALA A 135 -17.12 1.81 -12.86
CA ALA A 135 -17.28 2.34 -11.51
C ALA A 135 -17.89 1.34 -10.52
N ALA A 136 -18.84 0.52 -10.98
CA ALA A 136 -19.51 -0.50 -10.16
C ALA A 136 -18.60 -1.68 -9.75
N LEU A 137 -17.45 -1.84 -10.42
CA LEU A 137 -16.47 -2.91 -10.18
C LEU A 137 -15.26 -2.43 -9.37
N LEU A 138 -15.15 -1.12 -9.11
CA LEU A 138 -14.04 -0.58 -8.33
C LEU A 138 -14.10 -1.07 -6.88
N PRO A 139 -12.95 -1.41 -6.28
CA PRO A 139 -12.87 -1.89 -4.91
C PRO A 139 -13.22 -0.80 -3.89
N GLY A 140 -13.65 -1.19 -2.70
CA GLY A 140 -13.86 -0.25 -1.60
C GLY A 140 -12.56 0.22 -0.95
N ALA A 141 -12.60 1.38 -0.27
CA ALA A 141 -11.49 1.86 0.56
C ALA A 141 -11.07 0.81 1.61
N GLY A 142 -9.76 0.67 1.82
CA GLY A 142 -9.17 -0.33 2.71
C GLY A 142 -8.89 -1.67 2.03
N THR A 143 -9.22 -1.84 0.75
CA THR A 143 -8.85 -3.03 -0.03
C THR A 143 -7.34 -3.06 -0.27
N PHE A 144 -6.74 -4.25 -0.16
CA PHE A 144 -5.34 -4.51 -0.49
C PHE A 144 -5.24 -5.61 -1.53
N GLY A 145 -4.19 -5.55 -2.35
CA GLY A 145 -3.86 -6.64 -3.24
C GLY A 145 -2.40 -6.60 -3.65
N GLN A 146 -2.00 -7.58 -4.44
CA GLN A 146 -0.60 -7.78 -4.84
C GLN A 146 -0.29 -7.11 -6.18
N ILE A 147 0.98 -6.74 -6.36
CA ILE A 147 1.50 -6.21 -7.61
C ILE A 147 2.49 -7.23 -8.19
N ILE A 148 2.29 -7.58 -9.45
CA ILE A 148 3.26 -8.35 -10.24
C ILE A 148 3.77 -7.50 -11.40
N LEU A 149 4.97 -7.80 -11.89
CA LEU A 149 5.47 -7.20 -13.13
C LEU A 149 5.03 -8.00 -14.34
N GLY A 150 4.42 -7.31 -15.31
CA GLY A 150 3.88 -7.86 -16.54
C GLY A 150 2.37 -8.05 -16.51
N ASP A 151 1.88 -8.72 -17.55
CA ASP A 151 0.47 -8.82 -17.94
C ASP A 151 -0.10 -10.24 -17.82
N ASN A 152 0.73 -11.21 -17.40
CA ASN A 152 0.37 -12.62 -17.37
C ASN A 152 0.56 -13.19 -15.96
N PRO A 153 -0.48 -13.12 -15.12
CA PRO A 153 -0.42 -13.65 -13.75
C PRO A 153 -0.33 -15.17 -13.68
N ASN A 154 -0.56 -15.89 -14.80
CA ASN A 154 -0.38 -17.34 -14.87
C ASN A 154 1.06 -17.73 -15.26
N SER A 155 1.91 -16.76 -15.60
CA SER A 155 3.32 -17.01 -15.79
C SER A 155 3.97 -17.24 -14.43
N THR A 156 4.47 -18.45 -14.19
CA THR A 156 5.27 -18.80 -13.00
C THR A 156 6.56 -17.97 -12.88
N SER A 157 6.86 -17.11 -13.84
CA SER A 157 8.06 -16.29 -13.91
C SER A 157 7.86 -14.84 -13.47
N GLN A 158 6.64 -14.40 -13.12
CA GLN A 158 6.40 -13.01 -12.71
C GLN A 158 6.44 -12.87 -11.18
N PRO A 159 7.48 -12.23 -10.60
CA PRO A 159 7.57 -12.08 -9.15
C PRO A 159 6.53 -11.09 -8.62
N ILE A 160 6.00 -11.37 -7.43
CA ILE A 160 5.32 -10.36 -6.61
C ILE A 160 6.36 -9.34 -6.18
N VAL A 161 6.14 -8.08 -6.54
CA VAL A 161 7.08 -6.98 -6.27
C VAL A 161 6.65 -6.11 -5.10
N GLY A 162 5.39 -6.18 -4.70
CA GLY A 162 4.84 -5.48 -3.54
C GLY A 162 3.32 -5.55 -3.52
N ALA A 163 2.69 -4.58 -2.86
CA ALA A 163 1.24 -4.49 -2.73
C ALA A 163 0.71 -3.09 -3.11
N TYR A 164 -0.58 -3.03 -3.44
CA TYR A 164 -1.33 -1.79 -3.55
C TYR A 164 -2.34 -1.68 -2.40
N GLN A 165 -2.74 -0.45 -2.11
CA GLN A 165 -3.83 -0.17 -1.17
C GLN A 165 -4.83 0.80 -1.80
N VAL A 166 -6.10 0.46 -1.73
CA VAL A 166 -7.19 1.36 -2.10
C VAL A 166 -7.45 2.30 -0.93
N VAL A 167 -7.24 3.59 -1.14
CA VAL A 167 -7.48 4.62 -0.14
C VAL A 167 -8.84 5.26 -0.38
N GLY A 168 -9.58 5.49 0.69
CA GLY A 168 -10.70 6.42 0.65
C GLY A 168 -10.19 7.85 0.77
N VAL A 169 -11.10 8.83 0.75
CA VAL A 169 -10.77 10.23 1.10
C VAL A 169 -9.88 10.19 2.34
N ALA A 170 -8.63 10.67 2.23
CA ALA A 170 -7.68 10.59 3.31
C ALA A 170 -8.37 11.06 4.61
N PRO A 171 -8.29 10.32 5.72
CA PRO A 171 -8.82 10.81 6.98
C PRO A 171 -8.20 12.18 7.21
N VAL A 172 -9.02 13.24 7.16
CA VAL A 172 -8.59 14.57 7.58
C VAL A 172 -7.98 14.36 8.97
N PRO A 173 -6.73 14.78 9.24
CA PRO A 173 -6.13 14.61 10.54
C PRO A 173 -7.07 15.22 11.59
N LEU A 174 -7.84 14.38 12.28
CA LEU A 174 -8.58 14.83 13.44
C LEU A 174 -7.51 15.19 14.47
N PRO A 175 -7.54 16.39 15.05
CA PRO A 175 -6.63 16.73 16.13
C PRO A 175 -6.77 15.67 17.23
N LEU A 176 -5.69 14.90 17.44
CA LEU A 176 -5.62 13.79 18.40
C LEU A 176 -6.21 14.21 19.76
N PRO A 177 -7.34 13.63 20.20
CA PRO A 177 -7.88 13.88 21.54
C PRO A 177 -6.95 13.38 22.66
N GLY A 178 -5.94 12.56 22.32
CA GLY A 178 -5.08 11.86 23.27
C GLY A 178 -4.06 12.73 24.02
N LEU A 179 -3.75 13.94 23.56
CA LEU A 179 -2.80 14.83 24.24
C LEU A 179 -3.42 15.61 25.41
N LEU A 180 -4.75 15.73 25.46
CA LEU A 180 -5.46 16.34 26.60
C LEU A 180 -5.49 15.43 27.84
N LEU A 181 -5.49 14.11 27.66
CA LEU A 181 -5.56 13.17 28.79
C LEU A 181 -4.24 13.05 29.56
N VAL A 182 -3.09 13.14 28.87
CA VAL A 182 -1.76 13.09 29.51
C VAL A 182 -1.47 14.38 30.27
N GLY A 183 -1.91 15.53 29.76
CA GLY A 183 -1.80 16.82 30.46
C GLY A 183 -2.61 16.87 31.76
N ALA A 184 -3.82 16.30 31.77
CA ALA A 184 -4.69 16.27 32.95
C ALA A 184 -4.11 15.41 34.09
N ILE A 185 -3.49 14.27 33.78
CA ILE A 185 -2.85 13.40 34.79
C ILE A 185 -1.60 14.06 35.39
N GLY A 186 -0.81 14.77 34.57
CA GLY A 186 0.35 15.55 35.04
C GLY A 186 -0.03 16.69 36.00
N ALA A 187 -1.11 17.42 35.71
CA ALA A 187 -1.60 18.51 36.55
C ALA A 187 -2.15 18.03 37.91
N ILE A 188 -2.79 16.86 37.96
CA ILE A 188 -3.31 16.26 39.21
C ILE A 188 -2.16 15.74 40.09
N ALA A 189 -1.07 15.21 39.51
CA ALA A 189 0.10 14.79 40.27
C ALA A 189 0.88 15.98 40.87
N ALA A 190 0.97 17.11 40.16
CA ALA A 190 1.67 18.31 40.62
C ALA A 190 0.94 19.01 41.79
N THR A 191 -0.40 19.00 41.79
CA THR A 191 -1.19 19.64 42.86
C THR A 191 -1.17 18.84 44.18
N ARG A 192 -0.95 17.52 44.15
CA ARG A 192 -0.79 16.70 45.36
C ARG A 192 0.54 16.91 46.09
N LYS A 193 1.64 17.21 45.37
CA LYS A 193 2.94 17.49 46.03
C LYS A 193 2.97 18.84 46.75
N ARG A 194 2.26 19.86 46.26
CA ARG A 194 2.24 21.20 46.88
C ARG A 194 1.51 21.25 48.22
N LYS A 195 0.49 20.41 48.43
CA LYS A 195 -0.23 20.35 49.72
C LYS A 195 0.55 19.67 50.85
N LYS A 196 1.59 18.88 50.56
CA LYS A 196 2.44 18.26 51.59
C LYS A 196 3.61 19.15 52.04
N ALA A 197 3.96 20.19 51.28
CA ALA A 197 5.06 21.09 51.61
C ALA A 197 4.61 22.34 52.40
N ALA A 198 3.30 22.56 52.58
CA ALA A 198 2.73 23.69 53.31
C ALA A 198 2.31 23.32 54.76
N THR A 199 2.80 22.19 55.28
CA THR A 199 2.57 21.76 56.66
C THR A 199 3.85 21.12 57.19
N ALA A 200 4.86 21.96 57.39
CA ALA A 200 6.06 21.70 58.17
C ALA A 200 6.50 23.03 58.78
#